data_AF-A0ABD1RUK4-F1
#
_entry.id   AF-A0ABD1RUK4-F1
#
_cell.length_a   1.000
_cell.length_b   1.000
_cell.length_c   1.000
_cell.angle_alpha   90.00
_cell.angle_beta   90.00
_cell.angle_gamma   90.00
#
_symmetry.space_group_name_H-M   'P 1'
#
loop_
_entity.id
_entity.type
_entity.pdbx_description
1 polymer ?
#
loop_
_entity_poly.entity_id
_entity_poly.type
_entity_poly.pdbx_seq_one_letter_code
_entity_poly.pdbx_strand_id
1 'polypeptide(L)'
;MAVGNEVSPLKGDTSQFVPFVFPAIRNIQTAISAVGLGNQIKVSTYIEIGVLGNSYPLSDGVFLPEVRQYLGGIIQFLVNNRAPLLVNIYPYFTSIGSQQQISLDYALFMSTGIVMPDGT
;
A
#
# COMPACT_ATOMS: atom_id res chain seq x y z
N MET A 1 -0.25 12.28 7.75
CA MET A 1 -0.70 11.51 8.93
C MET A 1 -1.25 10.17 8.45
N ALA A 2 -0.96 9.09 9.16
CA ALA A 2 -1.46 7.75 8.82
C ALA A 2 -2.51 7.28 9.85
N VAL A 3 -3.53 6.57 9.38
CA VAL A 3 -4.60 5.97 10.18
C VAL A 3 -4.72 4.51 9.76
N GLY A 4 -4.18 3.63 10.59
CA GLY A 4 -4.01 2.21 10.26
C GLY A 4 -2.59 1.92 9.76
N ASN A 5 -2.08 0.75 10.15
CA ASN A 5 -0.83 0.19 9.66
C ASN A 5 -1.07 -1.26 9.27
N GLU A 6 -0.95 -1.56 7.98
CA GLU A 6 -1.07 -2.90 7.40
C GLU A 6 -2.39 -3.61 7.74
N VAL A 7 -3.45 -2.84 7.96
CA VAL A 7 -4.79 -3.39 8.18
C VAL A 7 -5.27 -4.03 6.88
N SER A 8 -5.61 -5.31 6.94
CA SER A 8 -6.02 -6.07 5.75
C SER A 8 -7.07 -7.13 6.09
N PRO A 9 -8.07 -7.37 5.23
CA PRO A 9 -8.99 -8.49 5.38
C PRO A 9 -8.27 -9.86 5.24
N LEU A 10 -7.04 -9.87 4.71
CA LEU A 10 -6.24 -11.08 4.53
C LEU A 10 -5.39 -11.43 5.76
N LYS A 11 -5.27 -10.51 6.73
CA LYS A 11 -4.39 -10.65 7.90
C LYS A 11 -5.21 -10.94 9.15
N GLY A 12 -5.08 -12.15 9.71
CA GLY A 12 -5.86 -12.58 10.87
C GLY A 12 -5.72 -11.67 12.10
N ASP A 13 -4.56 -11.06 12.29
CA ASP A 13 -4.23 -10.17 13.41
C ASP A 13 -4.74 -8.73 13.25
N THR A 14 -5.11 -8.29 12.05
CA THR A 14 -5.61 -6.93 11.78
C THR A 14 -6.97 -6.87 11.10
N SER A 15 -7.50 -8.00 10.63
CA SER A 15 -8.78 -8.10 9.92
C SER A 15 -9.96 -7.47 10.68
N GLN A 16 -9.96 -7.56 12.02
CA GLN A 16 -10.99 -6.94 12.85
C GLN A 16 -11.04 -5.40 12.74
N PHE A 17 -9.97 -4.77 12.25
CA PHE A 17 -9.90 -3.30 12.13
C PHE A 17 -10.36 -2.76 10.77
N VAL A 18 -10.51 -3.63 9.76
CA VAL A 18 -10.95 -3.30 8.40
C VAL A 18 -12.18 -2.37 8.37
N PRO A 19 -13.28 -2.62 9.12
CA PRO A 19 -14.46 -1.76 9.04
C PRO A 19 -14.26 -0.35 9.63
N PHE A 20 -13.19 -0.11 10.38
CA PHE A 20 -12.99 1.15 11.10
C PHE A 20 -12.03 2.12 10.40
N VAL A 21 -11.11 1.63 9.57
CA VAL A 21 -10.06 2.46 8.95
C VAL A 21 -10.64 3.56 8.07
N PHE A 22 -11.55 3.21 7.15
CA PHE A 22 -12.08 4.20 6.21
C PHE A 22 -12.94 5.29 6.91
N PRO A 23 -13.87 4.95 7.82
CA PRO A 23 -14.55 5.97 8.64
C PRO A 23 -13.57 6.87 9.42
N ALA A 24 -12.53 6.29 10.02
CA ALA A 24 -11.54 7.06 10.79
C ALA A 24 -10.76 8.05 9.92
N ILE A 25 -10.30 7.63 8.73
CA ILE A 25 -9.64 8.50 7.75
C ILE A 25 -10.53 9.71 7.40
N ARG A 26 -11.82 9.48 7.11
CA ARG A 26 -12.78 10.55 6.76
C ARG A 26 -13.00 11.53 7.91
N ASN A 27 -13.16 11.02 9.13
CA ASN A 27 -13.42 11.86 10.30
C ASN A 27 -12.21 12.73 10.64
N ILE A 28 -11.01 12.16 10.60
CA ILE A 28 -9.77 12.88 10.89
C ILE A 28 -9.51 13.95 9.83
N GLN A 29 -9.68 13.65 8.54
CA GLN A 29 -9.51 14.66 7.49
C GLN A 29 -10.56 15.78 7.62
N THR A 30 -11.79 15.45 7.99
CA THR A 30 -12.84 16.46 8.26
C THR A 30 -12.42 17.40 9.39
N ALA A 31 -11.93 16.86 10.51
CA ALA A 31 -11.48 17.66 11.64
C ALA A 31 -10.29 18.56 11.28
N ILE A 32 -9.30 18.03 10.55
CA ILE A 32 -8.15 18.79 10.06
C ILE A 32 -8.57 19.91 9.10
N SER A 33 -9.51 19.62 8.20
CA SER A 33 -10.04 20.62 7.27
C SER A 33 -10.84 21.71 7.98
N ALA A 34 -11.58 21.38 9.04
CA ALA A 34 -12.36 22.33 9.83
C ALA A 34 -11.49 23.40 10.52
N VAL A 35 -10.23 23.09 10.81
CA VAL A 35 -9.25 24.04 11.36
C VAL A 35 -8.35 24.68 10.29
N GLY A 36 -8.70 24.56 9.01
CA GLY A 36 -7.98 25.18 7.89
C GLY A 36 -6.67 24.48 7.48
N LEU A 37 -6.39 23.28 8.02
CA LEU A 37 -5.15 22.54 7.77
C LEU A 37 -5.29 21.45 6.69
N GLY A 38 -6.46 21.28 6.07
CA GLY A 38 -6.74 20.19 5.12
C GLY A 38 -5.84 20.15 3.88
N ASN A 39 -5.19 21.26 3.54
CA ASN A 39 -4.21 21.33 2.45
C ASN A 39 -2.77 21.06 2.90
N GLN A 40 -2.49 21.17 4.20
CA GLN A 40 -1.16 21.00 4.78
C GLN A 40 -0.97 19.60 5.36
N ILE A 41 -2.01 19.08 6.04
CA ILE A 41 -1.98 17.77 6.66
C ILE A 41 -2.91 16.84 5.88
N LYS A 42 -2.30 15.87 5.21
CA LYS A 42 -3.01 14.82 4.45
C LYS A 42 -3.14 13.56 5.28
N VAL A 43 -4.34 13.00 5.32
CA VAL A 43 -4.62 11.71 5.99
C VAL A 43 -4.50 10.58 4.99
N SER A 44 -3.80 9.51 5.39
CA SER A 44 -3.61 8.30 4.61
C SER A 44 -3.63 7.05 5.50
N THR A 45 -3.28 5.89 4.95
CA THR A 45 -3.07 4.61 5.64
C THR A 45 -1.82 3.94 5.07
N TYR A 46 -1.14 3.14 5.90
CA TYR A 46 -0.08 2.24 5.43
C TYR A 46 -0.67 0.91 5.00
N ILE A 47 -0.36 0.50 3.77
CA ILE A 47 -0.54 -0.87 3.28
C ILE A 47 0.81 -1.58 3.20
N GLU A 48 0.81 -2.91 3.17
CA GLU A 48 1.98 -3.70 2.78
C GLU A 48 1.74 -4.40 1.44
N ILE A 49 2.81 -4.90 0.82
CA ILE A 49 2.77 -5.50 -0.52
C ILE A 49 1.95 -6.80 -0.62
N GLY A 50 1.58 -7.44 0.50
CA GLY A 50 0.73 -8.64 0.52
C GLY A 50 -0.70 -8.43 0.00
N VAL A 51 -1.09 -7.20 -0.31
CA VAL A 51 -2.36 -6.86 -0.96
C VAL A 51 -2.34 -6.99 -2.48
N LEU A 52 -1.16 -7.20 -3.08
CA LEU A 52 -0.97 -7.37 -4.52
C LEU A 52 -1.22 -8.82 -4.93
N GLY A 53 -1.86 -9.00 -6.09
CA GLY A 53 -2.02 -10.26 -6.78
C GLY A 53 -0.88 -10.44 -7.78
N ASN A 54 -1.15 -10.22 -9.08
CA ASN A 54 -0.07 -10.14 -10.04
C ASN A 54 0.79 -8.89 -9.77
N SER A 55 2.11 -9.07 -9.78
CA SER A 55 3.09 -8.01 -9.52
C SER A 55 4.30 -8.06 -10.47
N TYR A 56 4.27 -8.98 -11.44
CA TYR A 56 5.27 -9.08 -12.50
C TYR A 56 4.62 -9.42 -13.85
N PRO A 57 4.97 -8.73 -14.96
CA PRO A 57 5.80 -7.53 -15.01
C PRO A 57 5.18 -6.36 -14.20
N LEU A 58 5.96 -5.32 -13.90
CA LEU A 58 5.52 -4.24 -13.00
C LEU A 58 4.28 -3.52 -13.55
N SER A 59 4.17 -3.42 -14.88
CA SER A 59 3.01 -2.90 -15.62
C SER A 59 1.69 -3.63 -15.31
N ASP A 60 1.77 -4.90 -14.95
CA ASP A 60 0.62 -5.77 -14.72
C ASP A 60 0.23 -5.86 -13.23
N GLY A 61 0.82 -4.97 -12.41
CA GLY A 61 0.54 -4.84 -11.00
C GLY A 61 -0.95 -4.65 -10.71
N VAL A 62 -1.53 -5.54 -9.90
CA VAL A 62 -2.96 -5.49 -9.57
C VAL A 62 -3.22 -5.86 -8.12
N PHE A 63 -4.20 -5.20 -7.49
CA PHE A 63 -4.69 -5.61 -6.17
C PHE A 63 -5.49 -6.92 -6.23
N LEU A 64 -5.30 -7.75 -5.21
CA LEU A 64 -6.10 -8.95 -4.97
C LEU A 64 -7.60 -8.62 -4.91
N PRO A 65 -8.49 -9.40 -5.54
CA PRO A 65 -9.93 -9.15 -5.52
C PRO A 65 -10.51 -8.92 -4.10
N GLU A 66 -10.01 -9.66 -3.13
CA GLU A 66 -10.43 -9.67 -1.72
C GLU A 66 -10.20 -8.33 -1.02
N VAL A 67 -9.18 -7.56 -1.44
CA VAL A 67 -8.87 -6.24 -0.85
C VAL A 67 -9.51 -5.09 -1.61
N ARG A 68 -10.03 -5.32 -2.84
CA ARG A 68 -10.52 -4.23 -3.71
C ARG A 68 -11.66 -3.45 -3.09
N GLN A 69 -12.60 -4.13 -2.41
CA GLN A 69 -13.70 -3.45 -1.75
C GLN A 69 -13.20 -2.54 -0.61
N TYR A 70 -12.23 -3.04 0.17
CA TYR A 70 -11.65 -2.29 1.28
C TYR A 70 -10.80 -1.09 0.80
N LEU A 71 -9.87 -1.33 -0.12
CA LEU A 71 -8.95 -0.31 -0.62
C LEU A 71 -9.60 0.67 -1.60
N GLY A 72 -10.60 0.25 -2.37
CA GLY A 72 -11.23 1.09 -3.39
C GLY A 72 -11.80 2.40 -2.83
N GLY A 73 -12.54 2.32 -1.72
CA GLY A 73 -13.08 3.51 -1.04
C GLY A 73 -11.98 4.42 -0.47
N ILE A 74 -10.92 3.82 0.07
CA ILE A 74 -9.77 4.56 0.61
C ILE A 74 -9.03 5.28 -0.53
N ILE A 75 -8.69 4.58 -1.62
CA ILE A 75 -7.97 5.14 -2.76
C ILE A 75 -8.77 6.29 -3.38
N GLN A 76 -10.07 6.12 -3.60
CA GLN A 76 -10.92 7.19 -4.12
C GLN A 76 -10.89 8.43 -3.22
N PHE A 77 -10.92 8.22 -1.90
CA PHE A 77 -10.80 9.30 -0.94
C PHE A 77 -9.43 10.00 -0.99
N LEU A 78 -8.34 9.24 -1.10
CA LEU A 78 -6.99 9.80 -1.20
C LEU A 78 -6.83 10.65 -2.47
N VAL A 79 -7.34 10.17 -3.60
CA VAL A 79 -7.39 10.92 -4.87
C VAL A 79 -8.12 12.24 -4.68
N ASN A 80 -9.33 12.21 -4.11
CA ASN A 80 -10.15 13.41 -3.90
C ASN A 80 -9.49 14.44 -2.97
N ASN A 81 -8.65 14.00 -2.03
CA ASN A 81 -7.96 14.87 -1.07
C ASN A 81 -6.51 15.20 -1.46
N ARG A 82 -6.03 14.71 -2.61
CA ARG A 82 -4.63 14.81 -3.06
C ARG A 82 -3.65 14.30 -1.99
N ALA A 83 -3.99 13.15 -1.40
CA ALA A 83 -3.18 12.48 -0.39
C ALA A 83 -2.46 11.27 -1.01
N PRO A 84 -1.21 10.97 -0.59
CA PRO A 84 -0.52 9.78 -1.04
C PRO A 84 -1.11 8.52 -0.40
N LEU A 85 -0.95 7.36 -1.03
CA LEU A 85 -1.05 6.06 -0.36
C LEU A 85 0.33 5.74 0.23
N LEU A 86 0.39 5.31 1.48
CA LEU A 86 1.64 4.94 2.14
C LEU A 86 1.84 3.43 2.03
N VAL A 87 3.05 2.99 1.73
CA VAL A 87 3.36 1.58 1.48
C VAL A 87 4.60 1.19 2.28
N ASN A 88 4.48 0.11 3.05
CA ASN A 88 5.61 -0.58 3.66
C ASN A 88 6.17 -1.57 2.64
N ILE A 89 7.43 -1.34 2.22
CA ILE A 89 8.12 -2.15 1.21
C ILE A 89 9.34 -2.78 1.86
N TYR A 90 9.45 -4.11 1.75
CA TYR A 90 10.53 -4.88 2.35
C TYR A 90 11.17 -5.82 1.30
N PRO A 91 12.16 -5.36 0.52
CA PRO A 91 12.82 -6.18 -0.50
C PRO A 91 13.42 -7.47 0.08
N TYR A 92 13.88 -7.42 1.34
CA TYR A 92 14.38 -8.57 2.05
C TYR A 92 13.40 -9.76 2.05
N PHE A 93 12.12 -9.54 2.33
CA PHE A 93 11.13 -10.63 2.35
C PHE A 93 10.92 -11.28 0.98
N THR A 94 11.00 -10.49 -0.10
CA THR A 94 10.93 -11.03 -1.46
C THR A 94 12.15 -11.88 -1.82
N SER A 95 13.34 -11.49 -1.36
CA SER A 95 14.57 -12.25 -1.61
C SER A 95 14.56 -13.61 -0.90
N ILE A 96 14.11 -13.68 0.36
CA ILE A 96 14.07 -14.96 1.09
C ILE A 96 12.92 -15.87 0.66
N GLY A 97 11.81 -15.30 0.18
CA GLY A 97 10.64 -16.06 -0.29
C GLY A 97 10.80 -16.61 -1.71
N SER A 98 11.61 -15.95 -2.54
CA SER A 98 11.77 -16.29 -3.96
C SER A 98 13.25 -16.25 -4.37
N GLN A 99 14.15 -16.86 -3.59
CA GLN A 99 15.61 -16.82 -3.81
C GLN A 99 16.05 -17.24 -5.23
N GLN A 100 15.26 -18.07 -5.92
CA GLN A 100 15.54 -18.49 -7.29
C GLN A 100 15.20 -17.43 -8.36
N GLN A 101 14.34 -16.46 -8.03
CA GLN A 101 13.87 -15.41 -8.96
C GLN A 101 14.42 -14.03 -8.61
N ILE A 102 14.64 -13.75 -7.33
CA ILE A 102 15.12 -12.46 -6.84
C ILE A 102 16.41 -12.69 -6.06
N SER A 103 17.53 -12.24 -6.62
CA SER A 103 18.83 -12.36 -5.96
C SER A 103 18.95 -11.43 -4.75
N LEU A 104 19.81 -11.80 -3.79
CA LEU A 104 20.15 -10.93 -2.67
C LEU A 104 20.75 -9.60 -3.18
N ASP A 105 21.59 -9.65 -4.22
CA ASP A 105 22.17 -8.44 -4.82
C ASP A 105 21.09 -7.49 -5.36
N TYR A 106 20.01 -8.02 -5.95
CA TYR A 106 18.89 -7.18 -6.38
C TYR A 106 18.21 -6.51 -5.17
N ALA A 107 17.95 -7.26 -4.10
CA ALA A 107 17.33 -6.74 -2.88
C ALA A 107 18.22 -5.75 -2.10
N LEU A 108 19.54 -5.87 -2.23
CA LEU A 108 20.54 -4.98 -1.62
C LEU A 108 20.95 -3.82 -2.55
N PHE A 109 20.32 -3.67 -3.72
CA PHE A 109 20.65 -2.63 -4.71
C PHE A 109 22.09 -2.71 -5.25
N MET A 110 22.64 -3.92 -5.34
CA MET A 110 23.99 -4.24 -5.83
C MET A 110 24.00 -4.86 -7.24
N SER A 111 22.83 -5.18 -7.80
CA SER A 111 22.74 -5.75 -9.14
C SER A 111 23.17 -4.78 -10.24
N THR A 112 23.86 -5.29 -11.27
CA THR A 112 24.25 -4.51 -12.45
C THR A 112 23.33 -4.75 -13.64
N GLY A 113 22.98 -3.70 -14.38
CA GLY A 113 22.12 -3.79 -15.57
C GLY A 113 20.62 -3.88 -15.23
N ILE A 114 19.81 -4.13 -16.25
CA ILE A 114 18.36 -4.33 -16.08
C ILE A 114 18.12 -5.77 -15.64
N VAL A 115 17.64 -5.96 -14.41
CA VAL A 115 17.37 -7.30 -13.84
C VAL A 115 15.95 -7.78 -14.16
N MET A 116 14.99 -6.86 -14.15
CA MET A 116 13.56 -7.16 -14.35
C MET A 116 12.99 -6.20 -15.41
N PRO A 117 13.01 -6.59 -16.70
CA PRO A 117 12.39 -5.80 -17.77
C PRO A 117 10.87 -5.73 -17.59
N ASP A 118 10.29 -4.57 -17.86
CA ASP A 118 8.86 -4.33 -17.71
C ASP A 118 8.12 -4.61 -19.03
N GLY A 119 7.60 -5.83 -19.19
CA GLY A 119 6.82 -6.22 -20.36
C GLY A 119 7.55 -6.01 -21.71
N THR A 120 6.80 -6.06 -22.81
CA THR A 120 7.28 -5.77 -24.19
C THR A 120 6.84 -4.40 -24.65
#